data_AF-A0A6M4A2A4-F1
#
_entry.id   AF-A0A6M4A2A4-F1
#
_cell.length_a   1.000
_cell.length_b   1.000
_cell.length_c   1.000
_cell.angle_alpha   90.00
_cell.angle_beta   90.00
_cell.angle_gamma   90.00
#
_symmetry.space_group_name_H-M   'P 1'
#
loop_
_entity.id
_entity.type
_entity.pdbx_description
1 polymer ?
#
loop_
_entity_poly.entity_id
_entity_poly.type
_entity_poly.pdbx_seq_one_letter_code
_entity_poly.pdbx_strand_id
1 'polypeptide(L)'
;MSPFSEMLLVAFFEEILFRGIIFRIVEKSLGTIASLFISAILFALAHLPNAGISLLGIEVKAVACLMFCAAYMDTRRLWLAVGIHFAWNFMSDAVFSLPISGHQAKGFLQGRLSRPEWLSGDA
;
A
#
# COMPACT_ATOMS: atom_id res chain seq x y z
N MET A 1 17.15 -2.30 2.78
CA MET A 1 16.64 -2.59 1.44
C MET A 1 16.13 -4.00 1.43
N SER A 2 14.81 -4.15 1.41
CA SER A 2 14.15 -5.43 1.22
C SER A 2 14.54 -6.02 -0.15
N PRO A 3 14.65 -7.35 -0.27
CA PRO A 3 14.86 -8.00 -1.56
C PRO A 3 13.76 -7.63 -2.56
N PHE A 4 14.12 -7.47 -3.83
CA PHE A 4 13.18 -7.21 -4.92
C PHE A 4 12.01 -8.23 -4.94
N SER A 5 12.31 -9.51 -4.71
CA SER A 5 11.33 -10.58 -4.66
C SER A 5 10.32 -10.40 -3.54
N GLU A 6 10.74 -9.88 -2.39
CA GLU A 6 9.86 -9.60 -1.25
C GLU A 6 8.84 -8.53 -1.63
N MET A 7 9.30 -7.39 -2.18
CA MET A 7 8.42 -6.29 -2.61
C MET A 7 7.40 -6.74 -3.65
N LEU A 8 7.83 -7.56 -4.61
CA LEU A 8 6.97 -8.07 -5.66
C LEU A 8 5.95 -9.06 -5.11
N LEU A 9 6.37 -10.01 -4.27
CA LEU A 9 5.48 -11.01 -3.69
C LEU A 9 4.47 -10.37 -2.75
N VAL A 10 4.88 -9.43 -1.90
CA VAL A 10 3.98 -8.67 -1.01
C VAL A 10 2.92 -7.94 -1.84
N ALA A 11 3.33 -7.17 -2.86
CA ALA A 11 2.39 -6.49 -3.73
C ALA A 11 1.41 -7.48 -4.38
N PHE A 12 1.92 -8.60 -4.90
CA PHE A 12 1.09 -9.61 -5.55
C PHE A 12 0.05 -10.24 -4.59
N PHE A 13 0.49 -10.66 -3.39
CA PHE A 13 -0.37 -11.26 -2.38
C PHE A 13 -1.44 -10.29 -1.88
N GLU A 14 -1.05 -9.05 -1.56
CA GLU A 14 -1.99 -8.04 -1.08
C GLU A 14 -3.02 -7.66 -2.15
N GLU A 15 -2.62 -7.51 -3.42
CA GLU A 15 -3.57 -7.24 -4.49
C GLU A 15 -4.55 -8.41 -4.72
N ILE A 16 -4.08 -9.66 -4.66
CA ILE A 16 -4.97 -10.83 -4.77
C ILE A 16 -6.00 -10.82 -3.64
N LEU A 17 -5.55 -10.66 -2.40
CA LEU A 17 -6.43 -10.71 -1.24
C LEU A 17 -7.44 -9.57 -1.27
N PHE A 18 -6.96 -8.33 -1.37
CA PHE A 18 -7.84 -7.17 -1.22
C PHE A 18 -8.67 -6.88 -2.48
N ARG A 19 -8.15 -7.08 -3.69
CA ARG A 19 -8.84 -6.68 -4.94
C ARG A 19 -9.45 -7.89 -5.62
N GLY A 20 -8.69 -8.98 -5.69
CA GLY A 20 -9.15 -10.23 -6.29
C GLY A 20 -10.28 -10.90 -5.50
N ILE A 21 -10.20 -10.87 -4.16
CA ILE A 21 -11.13 -11.56 -3.26
C ILE A 21 -12.07 -10.56 -2.56
N ILE A 22 -11.55 -9.75 -1.64
CA ILE A 22 -12.38 -8.90 -0.74
C ILE A 22 -13.22 -7.90 -1.55
N PHE A 23 -12.57 -7.03 -2.33
CA PHE A 23 -13.25 -5.99 -3.11
C PHE A 23 -14.30 -6.61 -4.04
N ARG A 24 -13.96 -7.68 -4.76
CA ARG A 24 -14.86 -8.33 -5.71
C ARG A 24 -16.08 -8.96 -5.02
N ILE A 25 -15.91 -9.59 -3.86
CA ILE A 25 -17.03 -10.17 -3.09
C ILE A 25 -17.94 -9.05 -2.59
N VAL A 26 -17.36 -8.00 -2.00
CA VAL A 26 -18.12 -6.89 -1.44
C VAL A 26 -18.84 -6.10 -2.55
N GLU A 27 -18.18 -5.86 -3.68
CA GLU A 27 -18.76 -5.13 -4.81
C GLU A 27 -19.98 -5.87 -5.38
N LYS A 28 -19.91 -7.21 -5.49
CA LYS A 28 -21.04 -8.03 -5.94
C LYS A 28 -22.22 -8.02 -4.96
N SER A 29 -21.96 -7.91 -3.66
CA SER A 29 -22.98 -8.01 -2.62
C SER A 29 -23.59 -6.66 -2.23
N LEU A 30 -22.77 -5.61 -2.15
CA LEU A 30 -23.11 -4.30 -1.55
C LEU A 30 -22.86 -3.12 -2.50
N GLY A 31 -22.32 -3.36 -3.70
CA GLY A 31 -22.02 -2.33 -4.69
C GLY A 31 -20.65 -1.67 -4.51
N THR A 32 -20.28 -0.85 -5.50
CA THR A 32 -18.94 -0.26 -5.65
C THR A 32 -18.57 0.72 -4.53
N ILE A 33 -19.50 1.54 -4.05
CA ILE A 33 -19.20 2.51 -2.98
C ILE A 33 -18.86 1.78 -1.68
N ALA A 34 -19.64 0.76 -1.31
CA ALA A 34 -19.37 -0.05 -0.14
C ALA A 34 -18.03 -0.79 -0.26
N SER A 35 -17.70 -1.33 -1.44
CA SER A 35 -16.43 -2.03 -1.65
C SER A 35 -15.22 -1.11 -1.53
N LEU A 36 -15.31 0.15 -1.97
CA LEU A 36 -14.25 1.14 -1.79
C LEU A 36 -13.97 1.42 -0.30
N PHE A 37 -15.01 1.73 0.48
CA PHE A 37 -14.85 2.02 1.91
C PHE A 37 -14.38 0.80 2.70
N ILE A 38 -14.99 -0.37 2.48
CA ILE A 38 -14.62 -1.59 3.19
C ILE A 38 -13.19 -2.00 2.83
N SER A 39 -12.79 -1.93 1.55
CA SER A 39 -11.43 -2.25 1.15
C SER A 39 -10.42 -1.28 1.77
N ALA A 40 -10.68 0.02 1.75
CA ALA A 40 -9.79 1.02 2.33
C ALA A 40 -9.62 0.84 3.85
N ILE A 41 -10.71 0.61 4.58
CA ILE A 41 -10.67 0.36 6.03
C ILE A 41 -9.89 -0.91 6.34
N LEU A 42 -10.22 -2.04 5.69
CA LEU A 42 -9.54 -3.30 5.97
C LEU A 42 -8.06 -3.25 5.60
N PHE A 43 -7.70 -2.58 4.51
CA PHE A 43 -6.32 -2.42 4.09
C PHE A 43 -5.53 -1.58 5.10
N ALA A 44 -6.08 -0.44 5.52
CA ALA A 44 -5.46 0.41 6.54
C ALA A 44 -5.30 -0.33 7.89
N LEU A 45 -6.32 -1.07 8.32
CA LEU A 45 -6.26 -1.87 9.55
C LEU A 45 -5.22 -2.99 9.47
N ALA A 46 -5.06 -3.63 8.32
CA ALA A 46 -4.04 -4.67 8.11
C ALA A 46 -2.61 -4.13 8.26
N HIS A 47 -2.42 -2.80 8.18
CA HIS A 47 -1.13 -2.14 8.34
C HIS A 47 -0.86 -1.64 9.78
N LEU A 48 -1.83 -1.71 10.70
CA LEU A 48 -1.62 -1.38 12.12
C LEU A 48 -0.47 -2.13 12.80
N PRO A 49 -0.17 -3.40 12.46
CA PRO A 49 0.96 -4.12 13.06
C PRO A 49 2.33 -3.61 12.61
N ASN A 50 2.41 -2.72 11.61
CA ASN A 50 3.68 -2.19 11.14
C ASN A 50 4.33 -1.34 12.25
N ALA A 51 5.58 -1.68 12.58
CA ALA A 51 6.33 -0.96 13.60
C ALA A 51 6.43 0.53 13.23
N GLY A 52 6.13 1.41 14.19
CA GLY A 52 6.24 2.85 14.02
C GLY A 52 5.13 3.51 13.19
N ILE A 53 4.04 2.80 12.85
CA ILE A 53 2.94 3.40 12.07
C ILE A 53 2.23 4.50 12.87
N SER A 54 2.13 5.68 12.24
CA SER A 54 1.40 6.84 12.80
C SER A 54 -0.06 6.87 12.32
N LEU A 55 -0.89 7.74 12.92
CA LEU A 55 -2.24 8.01 12.41
C LEU A 55 -2.22 8.48 10.95
N LEU A 56 -1.27 9.36 10.61
CA LEU A 56 -1.08 9.81 9.23
C LEU A 56 -0.66 8.66 8.30
N GLY A 57 0.17 7.73 8.79
CA GLY A 57 0.54 6.52 8.07
C GLY A 57 -0.68 5.68 7.70
N ILE A 58 -1.60 5.47 8.65
CA ILE A 58 -2.87 4.75 8.43
C ILE A 58 -3.72 5.46 7.36
N GLU A 59 -3.85 6.79 7.44
CA GLU A 59 -4.56 7.58 6.42
C GLU A 59 -3.93 7.43 5.03
N VAL A 60 -2.59 7.48 4.94
CA VAL A 60 -1.86 7.26 3.69
C VAL A 60 -2.12 5.85 3.14
N LYS A 61 -2.15 4.80 3.97
CA LYS A 61 -2.49 3.44 3.52
C LYS A 61 -3.92 3.35 3.01
N ALA A 62 -4.88 4.03 3.66
CA ALA A 62 -6.26 4.08 3.18
C ALA A 62 -6.36 4.75 1.80
N VAL A 63 -5.68 5.90 1.62
CA VAL A 63 -5.65 6.61 0.33
C VAL A 63 -4.96 5.80 -0.76
N ALA A 64 -3.84 5.15 -0.44
CA ALA A 64 -3.16 4.24 -1.36
C ALA A 64 -4.09 3.09 -1.79
N CYS A 65 -4.84 2.50 -0.86
CA CYS A 65 -5.85 1.49 -1.17
C CYS A 65 -6.87 1.99 -2.19
N LEU A 66 -7.37 3.22 -2.04
CA LEU A 66 -8.33 3.81 -2.99
C LEU A 66 -7.71 3.98 -4.39
N MET A 67 -6.45 4.40 -4.47
CA MET A 67 -5.72 4.47 -5.75
C MET A 67 -5.62 3.09 -6.42
N PHE A 68 -5.30 2.05 -5.65
CA PHE A 68 -5.23 0.69 -6.16
C PHE A 68 -6.62 0.15 -6.57
N CYS A 69 -7.67 0.49 -5.83
CA CYS A 69 -9.05 0.16 -6.21
C CYS A 69 -9.43 0.84 -7.53
N ALA A 70 -9.07 2.11 -7.73
CA ALA A 70 -9.31 2.81 -8.98
C ALA A 70 -8.60 2.13 -10.17
N ALA A 71 -7.32 1.76 -10.00
CA ALA A 71 -6.56 1.02 -11.01
C ALA A 71 -7.19 -0.35 -11.35
N TYR A 72 -7.69 -1.05 -10.33
CA TYR A 72 -8.42 -2.29 -10.54
C TYR A 72 -9.77 -2.08 -11.23
N MET A 73 -10.54 -1.07 -10.84
CA MET A 73 -11.86 -0.80 -11.41
C MET A 73 -11.80 -0.42 -12.88
N ASP A 74 -10.76 0.31 -13.28
CA ASP A 74 -10.51 0.73 -14.65
C ASP A 74 -10.24 -0.47 -15.58
N THR A 75 -9.37 -1.38 -15.16
CA THR A 75 -8.92 -2.49 -16.04
C THR A 75 -9.61 -3.83 -15.77
N ARG A 76 -10.21 -3.98 -14.59
CA ARG A 76 -10.69 -5.25 -14.00
C ARG A 76 -9.65 -6.37 -13.96
N ARG A 77 -8.36 -5.99 -14.03
CA ARG A 77 -7.19 -6.87 -14.02
C ARG A 77 -6.31 -6.50 -12.85
N LEU A 78 -5.71 -7.50 -12.20
CA LEU A 78 -4.82 -7.26 -11.05
C LEU A 78 -3.48 -6.65 -11.45
N TRP A 79 -3.01 -6.90 -12.68
CA TRP A 79 -1.67 -6.51 -13.14
C TRP A 79 -1.36 -5.02 -12.95
N LEU A 80 -2.31 -4.13 -13.24
CA LEU A 80 -2.08 -2.69 -13.08
C LEU A 80 -1.93 -2.32 -11.60
N ALA A 81 -2.84 -2.80 -10.74
CA ALA A 81 -2.78 -2.54 -9.31
C ALA A 81 -1.51 -3.13 -8.69
N VAL A 82 -1.14 -4.36 -9.08
CA VAL A 82 0.12 -5.01 -8.66
C VAL A 82 1.32 -4.19 -9.08
N GLY A 83 1.35 -3.72 -10.34
CA GLY A 83 2.44 -2.92 -10.87
C GLY A 83 2.61 -1.60 -10.11
N ILE A 84 1.52 -0.88 -9.85
CA ILE A 84 1.57 0.39 -9.08
C ILE A 84 1.99 0.13 -7.64
N HIS A 85 1.48 -0.92 -7.00
CA HIS A 85 1.84 -1.26 -5.63
C HIS A 85 3.31 -1.67 -5.52
N PHE A 86 3.78 -2.56 -6.40
CA PHE A 86 5.19 -2.90 -6.48
C PHE A 86 6.07 -1.65 -6.72
N ALA A 87 5.67 -0.79 -7.66
CA ALA A 87 6.40 0.45 -7.94
C ALA A 87 6.44 1.38 -6.72
N TRP A 88 5.36 1.48 -5.94
CA TRP A 88 5.35 2.25 -4.69
C TRP A 88 6.39 1.72 -3.70
N ASN A 89 6.43 0.40 -3.49
CA ASN A 89 7.37 -0.22 -2.55
C ASN A 89 8.82 -0.05 -3.04
N PHE A 90 9.06 -0.29 -4.33
CA PHE A 90 10.38 -0.16 -4.93
C PHE A 90 10.91 1.27 -4.92
N MET A 91 10.08 2.25 -5.31
CA MET A 91 10.48 3.65 -5.31
C MET A 91 10.74 4.15 -3.88
N SER A 92 9.92 3.74 -2.91
CA SER A 92 10.08 4.15 -1.52
C SER A 92 11.35 3.60 -0.90
N ASP A 93 11.50 2.26 -0.84
CA ASP A 93 12.68 1.65 -0.19
C ASP A 93 13.93 1.69 -1.07
N ALA A 94 13.88 1.09 -2.27
CA ALA A 94 15.07 0.88 -3.09
C ALA A 94 15.59 2.16 -3.75
N VAL A 95 14.73 3.12 -4.09
CA VAL A 95 15.17 4.38 -4.72
C VAL A 95 15.39 5.48 -3.68
N PHE A 96 14.37 5.84 -2.90
CA PHE A 96 14.42 7.02 -2.03
C PHE A 96 14.84 6.76 -0.59
N SER A 97 15.14 5.51 -0.22
CA SER A 97 15.52 5.13 1.15
C SER A 97 14.47 5.53 2.21
N LEU A 98 13.19 5.52 1.82
CA LEU A 98 12.09 5.77 2.73
C LEU A 98 11.66 4.44 3.36
N PRO A 99 11.67 4.33 4.71
CA PRO A 99 11.19 3.14 5.38
C PRO A 99 9.73 2.91 5.02
N ILE A 100 9.39 1.65 4.72
CA ILE A 100 8.03 1.21 4.44
C ILE A 100 7.76 -0.04 5.27
N SER A 101 6.53 -0.12 5.80
CA SER A 101 6.05 -1.30 6.53
C SER A 101 6.97 -1.69 7.70
N GLY A 102 7.53 -0.70 8.40
CA GLY A 102 8.40 -0.89 9.57
C GLY A 102 9.81 -1.40 9.28
N HIS A 103 10.23 -1.48 8.00
CA HIS A 103 11.57 -1.92 7.63
C HIS A 103 12.51 -0.74 7.38
N GLN A 104 13.75 -0.87 7.86
CA GLN A 104 14.81 0.09 7.58
C GLN A 104 15.17 0.07 6.08
N ALA A 105 15.03 1.23 5.44
CA ALA A 105 15.31 1.38 4.03
C ALA A 105 16.77 1.76 3.76
N LYS A 106 17.34 1.23 2.68
CA LYS A 106 18.72 1.53 2.27
C LYS A 106 18.83 1.54 0.75
N GLY A 107 18.16 2.50 0.15
CA GLY A 107 18.08 2.68 -1.29
C GLY A 107 19.29 3.40 -1.89
N PHE A 108 19.18 3.69 -3.19
CA PHE A 108 20.22 4.36 -3.98
C PHE A 108 20.40 5.82 -3.58
N LEU A 109 19.31 6.55 -3.37
CA LEU A 109 19.32 7.95 -2.95
C LEU A 109 19.09 8.00 -1.44
N GLN A 110 20.11 8.43 -0.70
CA GLN A 110 19.99 8.66 0.73
C GLN A 110 19.46 10.07 1.00
N GLY A 111 18.14 10.20 0.97
CA GLY A 111 17.45 11.40 1.42
C GLY A 111 17.29 11.41 2.94
N ARG A 112 17.33 12.59 3.56
CA ARG A 112 16.82 12.79 4.92
C ARG A 112 15.57 13.65 4.84
N LEU A 113 14.48 13.18 5.44
CA LEU A 113 13.31 14.00 5.64
C LEU A 113 13.65 15.06 6.70
N SER A 114 13.65 16.33 6.32
CA SER A 114 13.86 17.46 7.25
C SER A 114 12.60 17.87 8.00
N ARG A 115 11.54 17.06 7.94
CA ARG A 115 10.21 17.36 8.48
C ARG A 115 10.00 16.71 9.85
N PRO A 116 9.07 17.23 10.67
CA PRO A 116 8.69 16.59 11.92
C PRO A 116 8.23 15.15 11.69
N GLU A 117 8.59 14.25 12.60
CA GLU A 117 8.30 12.79 12.51
C GLU A 117 6.80 12.49 12.37
N TRP A 118 5.92 13.35 12.90
CA TRP A 118 4.47 13.17 12.74
C TRP A 118 3.98 13.39 11.30
N LEU A 119 4.76 14.04 10.44
CA LEU A 119 4.41 14.36 9.06
C LEU A 119 5.05 13.39 8.04
N SER A 120 5.96 12.50 8.47
CA SER A 120 6.56 11.48 7.60
C SER A 120 5.68 10.26 7.39
N GLY A 121 4.64 10.07 8.22
CA GLY A 121 3.67 8.97 8.08
C GLY A 121 4.15 7.65 8.68
N ASP A 122 5.45 7.36 8.60
CA ASP A 122 6.13 6.25 9.26
C ASP A 122 7.31 6.81 10.09
N ALA A 123 7.62 6.18 11.24
CA ALA A 123 8.74 6.53 12.14
C ALA A 123 10.05 5.82 11.76
#